data_AF-A0A3D4JCX9-F1
#
_entry.id   AF-A0A3D4JCX9-F1
#
_cell.length_a   1.000
_cell.length_b   1.000
_cell.length_c   1.000
_cell.angle_alpha   90.00
_cell.angle_beta   90.00
_cell.angle_gamma   90.00
#
_symmetry.space_group_name_H-M   'P 1'
#
loop_
_entity.id
_entity.type
_entity.pdbx_description
1 polymer ?
#
loop_
_entity_poly.entity_id
_entity_poly.type
_entity_poly.pdbx_seq_one_letter_code
_entity_poly.pdbx_strand_id
1 'polypeptide(L)' 'GVFHSHPDCPNVPSEFDREWAQPNFSYVITRVDKGKSVDHRSWRLVEDRTKYEEEEIIIS' A
#
# COMPACT_ATOMS: atom_id res chain seq x y z
N GLY A 1 -6.43 -8.85 2.46
CA GLY A 1 -5.73 -7.63 2.02
C GLY A 1 -5.29 -7.78 0.59
N VAL A 2 -4.69 -6.74 0.02
CA VAL A 2 -4.09 -6.72 -1.32
C VAL A 2 -2.60 -6.44 -1.18
N PHE A 3 -1.80 -7.03 -2.05
CA PHE A 3 -0.37 -6.78 -2.13
C PHE A 3 0.00 -6.38 -3.56
N HIS A 4 0.84 -5.36 -3.71
CA HIS A 4 1.50 -5.04 -4.98
C HIS A 4 2.83 -4.32 -4.74
N SER A 5 3.60 -4.14 -5.82
CA SER A 5 4.89 -3.48 -5.79
C SER A 5 4.92 -2.20 -6.60
N HIS A 6 5.71 -1.23 -6.13
CA HIS A 6 6.02 0.04 -6.79
C HIS A 6 7.50 0.03 -7.22
N PRO A 7 7.78 -0.15 -8.53
CA PRO A 7 9.16 -0.13 -9.05
C PRO A 7 9.73 1.29 -9.11
N ASP A 8 10.89 1.49 -8.47
CA ASP A 8 11.67 2.73 -8.47
C ASP A 8 10.88 3.97 -7.97
N CYS A 9 9.81 3.75 -7.19
CA CYS A 9 8.97 4.79 -6.60
C CYS A 9 8.54 4.46 -5.15
N PRO A 10 8.14 5.46 -4.33
CA PRO A 10 7.76 5.21 -2.95
C PRO A 10 6.59 4.23 -2.82
N ASN A 11 6.60 3.44 -1.74
CA ASN A 11 5.53 2.52 -1.34
C ASN A 11 4.34 3.24 -0.68
N VAL A 12 3.88 4.32 -1.30
CA VAL A 12 2.70 5.10 -0.91
C VAL A 12 1.61 4.89 -1.97
N PRO A 13 0.32 4.71 -1.60
CA PRO A 13 -0.76 4.52 -2.56
C PRO A 13 -0.90 5.75 -3.47
N SER A 14 -1.08 5.50 -4.75
CA SER A 14 -1.45 6.50 -5.75
C SER A 14 -2.97 6.77 -5.74
N GLU A 15 -3.40 7.76 -6.50
CA GLU A 15 -4.84 7.99 -6.72
C GLU A 15 -5.50 6.81 -7.43
N PHE A 16 -4.83 6.19 -8.40
CA PHE A 16 -5.33 5.00 -9.08
C PHE A 16 -5.55 3.85 -8.08
N ASP A 17 -4.65 3.64 -7.13
CA ASP A 17 -4.85 2.64 -6.08
C ASP A 17 -6.12 2.94 -5.26
N ARG A 18 -6.35 4.21 -4.90
CA ARG A 18 -7.54 4.67 -4.15
C ARG A 18 -8.85 4.45 -4.91
N GLU A 19 -8.85 4.76 -6.20
CA GLU A 19 -10.04 4.59 -7.05
C GLU A 19 -10.47 3.11 -7.13
N TRP A 20 -9.50 2.21 -7.26
CA TRP A 20 -9.74 0.78 -7.47
C TRP A 20 -9.78 -0.06 -6.19
N ALA A 21 -9.44 0.53 -5.05
CA ALA A 21 -9.45 -0.19 -3.78
C ALA A 21 -10.85 -0.62 -3.35
N GLN A 22 -10.93 -1.84 -2.83
CA GLN A 22 -12.07 -2.36 -2.08
C GLN A 22 -12.02 -1.95 -0.60
N PRO A 23 -13.20 -1.70 0.02
CA PRO A 23 -13.28 -1.33 1.43
C PRO A 23 -12.83 -2.47 2.34
N ASN A 24 -12.42 -2.12 3.58
CA ASN A 24 -12.08 -3.05 4.66
C ASN A 24 -10.86 -3.96 4.42
N PHE A 25 -10.06 -3.70 3.39
CA PHE A 25 -8.82 -4.42 3.12
C PHE A 25 -7.60 -3.59 3.56
N SER A 26 -6.57 -4.29 4.06
CA SER A 26 -5.22 -3.73 4.18
C SER A 26 -4.46 -3.90 2.85
N TYR A 27 -3.73 -2.87 2.47
CA TYR A 27 -2.96 -2.76 1.22
C TYR A 27 -1.48 -2.70 1.55
N VAL A 28 -0.75 -3.79 1.30
CA VAL A 28 0.69 -3.84 1.48
C VAL A 28 1.36 -3.43 0.17
N ILE A 29 2.10 -2.32 0.20
CA ILE A 29 2.84 -1.83 -0.96
C ILE A 29 4.33 -2.03 -0.70
N THR A 30 4.98 -2.70 -1.63
CA THR A 30 6.42 -2.96 -1.57
C THR A 30 7.16 -2.07 -2.55
N ARG A 31 8.14 -1.31 -2.06
CA ARG A 31 9.06 -0.62 -2.94
C ARG A 31 10.08 -1.62 -3.49
N VAL A 32 10.26 -1.60 -4.80
CA VAL A 32 11.24 -2.44 -5.50
C VAL A 32 12.19 -1.54 -6.27
N ASP A 33 13.46 -1.52 -5.91
CA ASP A 33 14.49 -0.77 -6.64
C ASP A 33 15.39 -1.77 -7.37
N LYS A 34 15.60 -1.55 -8.68
CA LYS A 34 16.48 -2.42 -9.51
C LYS A 34 16.18 -3.92 -9.36
N GLY A 35 14.90 -4.28 -9.24
CA GLY A 35 14.44 -5.67 -9.10
C GLY A 35 14.63 -6.29 -7.73
N LYS A 36 14.98 -5.50 -6.69
CA LYS A 36 15.08 -5.98 -5.31
C LYS A 36 14.05 -5.27 -4.43
N SER A 37 13.37 -6.04 -3.57
CA SER A 37 12.55 -5.47 -2.50
C SER A 37 13.43 -4.66 -1.55
N VAL A 38 13.03 -3.44 -1.25
CA VAL A 38 13.78 -2.56 -0.34
C VAL A 38 12.99 -2.13 0.89
N ASP A 39 11.67 -2.01 0.80
CA ASP A 39 10.83 -1.57 1.91
C ASP A 39 9.35 -1.97 1.73
N HIS A 40 8.62 -2.14 2.83
CA HIS A 40 7.22 -2.56 2.87
C HIS A 40 6.40 -1.65 3.79
N ARG A 41 5.26 -1.16 3.31
CA ARG A 41 4.31 -0.38 4.12
C ARG A 41 2.89 -0.93 3.94
N SER A 42 2.09 -0.89 4.99
CA SER A 42 0.68 -1.28 4.95
C SER A 42 -0.20 -0.03 5.04
N TRP A 43 -1.31 -0.04 4.32
CA TRP A 43 -2.23 1.09 4.23
C TRP A 43 -3.67 0.62 4.30
N ARG A 44 -4.53 1.41 4.93
CA ARG A 44 -5.97 1.20 4.97
C ARG A 44 -6.71 2.36 4.34
N LEU A 45 -7.63 2.03 3.45
CA LEU A 45 -8.54 3.01 2.90
C LEU A 45 -9.55 3.42 3.99
N VAL A 46 -9.69 4.72 4.25
CA VAL A 46 -10.71 5.20 5.18
C VAL A 46 -12.12 4.96 4.60
N GLU A 47 -13.14 4.89 5.44
CA GLU A 47 -14.50 4.49 5.03
C GLU A 47 -15.09 5.38 3.93
N ASP A 48 -14.85 6.69 3.99
CA ASP A 48 -15.31 7.66 2.99
C ASP A 48 -14.46 7.67 1.69
N ARG A 49 -13.43 6.80 1.63
CA ARG A 49 -12.50 6.63 0.50
C ARG A 49 -11.71 7.88 0.11
N THR A 50 -11.65 8.89 0.97
CA THR A 50 -10.95 10.16 0.66
C THR A 50 -9.43 10.00 0.66
N LYS A 51 -8.89 9.09 1.47
CA LYS A 51 -7.46 8.89 1.66
C LYS A 51 -7.11 7.49 2.16
N TYR A 52 -5.82 7.21 2.25
CA TYR A 52 -5.29 6.10 3.02
C TYR A 52 -4.70 6.58 4.34
N GLU A 53 -4.72 5.70 5.34
CA GLU A 53 -3.96 5.82 6.58
C GLU A 53 -2.98 4.66 6.66
N GLU A 54 -1.76 4.92 7.14
CA GLU A 54 -0.76 3.87 7.28
C GLU A 54 -1.09 2.95 8.46
N GLU A 55 -0.93 1.65 8.24
CA GLU A 55 -1.06 0.61 9.26
C GLU A 55 0.32 0.03 9.58
N GLU A 56 0.59 -0.19 10.87
CA GLU A 56 1.82 -0.85 11.31
C GLU A 56 1.81 -2.35 10.93
N ILE A 57 2.96 -2.85 10.48
CA ILE A 57 3.15 -4.28 10.19
C ILE A 57 3.77 -4.94 11.42
N ILE A 58 3.04 -5.86 12.05
CA ILE A 58 3.49 -6.60 13.22
C ILE A 58 3.95 -8.00 12.79
N ILE A 59 5.19 -8.37 13.14
CA ILE A 59 5.75 -9.70 12.90
C ILE A 59 5.90 -10.39 14.26
N SER A 60 5.34 -11.60 14.38
CA SER A 60 5.36 -12.43 15.60
C SER A 60 6.25 -13.65 15.44
#